data_AF-A0A245ZZJ3-F1
#
_entry.id   AF-A0A245ZZJ3-F1
#
_cell.length_a   1.000
_cell.length_b   1.000
_cell.length_c   1.000
_cell.angle_alpha   90.00
_cell.angle_beta   90.00
_cell.angle_gamma   90.00
#
_symmetry.space_group_name_H-M   'P 1'
#
loop_
_entity.id
_entity.type
_entity.pdbx_description
1 polymer ?
#
loop_
_entity_poly.entity_id
_entity_poly.type
_entity_poly.pdbx_seq_one_letter_code
_entity_poly.pdbx_strand_id
1 'polypeptide(L)'
;MFRVFVFSMFSLMSTLGWSQGLVVSTHPIYLIAKEITKGVEEPQLLLQGQSGHDVQLTPAHRKAINDASLVIWLGKAHEAPLNKLLSNNKKAIALLDSGILSILPQRNTRGAALPNTVDTHVWLEPNNAVRIGFFIAALRSQQHPENKAKYWNNANTFARNMLQAAQAYDSSSNGKPYWSYHDAYQYLERSLNLKFAGALTDDPHVAPTAAQIKYLNDSRPKAQMCLLAESFTTKGQYQKLGSITFQPVDESMNNEDNFVTAWKKLAIKTDKCVLNAQK
;
A
#
# COMPACT_ATOMS: atom_id res chain seq x y z
N MET A 1 -30.77 -69.29 15.94
CA MET A 1 -30.13 -68.21 16.72
C MET A 1 -28.77 -67.94 16.10
N PHE A 2 -28.52 -66.74 15.57
CA PHE A 2 -27.25 -66.00 15.56
C PHE A 2 -27.43 -64.80 14.61
N ARG A 3 -27.71 -63.63 15.20
CA ARG A 3 -27.75 -62.34 14.51
C ARG A 3 -26.32 -61.79 14.52
N VAL A 4 -25.72 -61.60 13.35
CA VAL A 4 -24.47 -60.84 13.22
C VAL A 4 -24.83 -59.50 12.58
N PHE A 5 -24.95 -58.48 13.42
CA PHE A 5 -24.94 -57.09 12.99
C PHE A 5 -23.47 -56.67 12.84
N VAL A 6 -22.98 -56.54 11.61
CA VAL A 6 -21.76 -55.77 11.33
C VAL A 6 -22.20 -54.33 11.12
N PHE A 7 -22.17 -53.55 12.19
CA PHE A 7 -22.30 -52.09 12.10
C PHE A 7 -20.89 -51.55 11.81
N SER A 8 -20.57 -51.34 10.52
CA SER A 8 -19.35 -50.67 10.11
C SER A 8 -19.35 -49.24 10.64
N MET A 9 -18.50 -49.01 11.62
CA MET A 9 -18.17 -47.72 12.21
C MET A 9 -17.41 -46.88 11.18
N PHE A 10 -18.13 -46.20 10.29
CA PHE A 10 -17.58 -45.09 9.51
C PHE A 10 -17.49 -43.87 10.43
N SER A 11 -16.44 -43.86 11.25
CA SER A 11 -16.07 -42.69 12.04
C SER A 11 -15.87 -41.50 11.10
N LEU A 12 -16.67 -40.46 11.34
CA LEU A 12 -16.53 -39.14 10.76
C LEU A 12 -15.08 -38.66 10.90
N MET A 13 -14.31 -38.72 9.82
CA MET A 13 -13.25 -37.73 9.61
C MET A 13 -13.95 -36.42 9.27
N SER A 14 -14.47 -35.76 10.30
CA SER A 14 -14.77 -34.34 10.25
C SER A 14 -13.43 -33.66 9.97
N THR A 15 -13.13 -33.39 8.70
CA THR A 15 -12.19 -32.32 8.40
C THR A 15 -12.80 -31.10 9.06
N LEU A 16 -12.21 -30.69 10.19
CA LEU A 16 -12.48 -29.40 10.78
C LEU A 16 -12.52 -28.40 9.61
N GLY A 17 -13.61 -27.65 9.48
CA GLY A 17 -13.72 -26.56 8.53
C GLY A 17 -12.76 -25.48 8.95
N TRP A 18 -11.51 -25.61 8.53
CA TRP A 18 -10.39 -24.79 8.87
C TRP A 18 -10.62 -23.41 8.20
N SER A 19 -11.27 -22.48 8.90
CA SER A 19 -11.13 -21.05 8.63
C SER A 19 -9.65 -20.72 8.81
N GLN A 20 -8.89 -20.71 7.71
CA GLN A 20 -7.42 -20.55 7.72
C GLN A 20 -6.94 -19.41 6.86
N GLY A 21 -7.81 -18.78 6.08
CA GLY A 21 -7.40 -17.75 5.13
C GLY A 21 -7.00 -16.45 5.81
N LEU A 22 -5.83 -15.95 5.43
CA LEU A 22 -5.46 -14.55 5.56
C LEU A 22 -6.07 -13.76 4.39
N VAL A 23 -7.01 -12.86 4.68
CA VAL A 23 -7.53 -11.90 3.70
C VAL A 23 -6.84 -10.57 3.89
N VAL A 24 -6.37 -9.98 2.80
CA VAL A 24 -5.69 -8.69 2.81
C VAL A 24 -6.40 -7.74 1.87
N SER A 25 -6.60 -6.50 2.30
CA SER A 25 -7.56 -5.63 1.63
C SER A 25 -7.07 -5.06 0.30
N THR A 26 -5.93 -4.35 0.29
CA THR A 26 -5.35 -3.68 -0.88
C THR A 26 -4.11 -4.41 -1.40
N HIS A 27 -3.81 -4.19 -2.68
CA HIS A 27 -2.72 -4.89 -3.39
C HIS A 27 -1.33 -4.69 -2.76
N PRO A 28 -0.90 -3.46 -2.37
CA PRO A 28 0.42 -3.29 -1.76
C PRO A 28 0.61 -4.11 -0.47
N ILE A 29 -0.42 -4.16 0.39
CA ILE A 29 -0.37 -4.93 1.63
C ILE A 29 -0.45 -6.43 1.34
N TYR A 30 -1.23 -6.84 0.33
CA TYR A 30 -1.28 -8.22 -0.15
C TYR A 30 0.10 -8.70 -0.62
N LEU A 31 0.84 -7.88 -1.37
CA LEU A 31 2.20 -8.22 -1.81
C LEU A 31 3.16 -8.39 -0.63
N ILE A 32 3.05 -7.55 0.42
CA ILE A 32 3.83 -7.76 1.65
C ILE A 32 3.43 -9.09 2.28
N ALA A 33 2.14 -9.34 2.49
CA ALA A 33 1.65 -10.59 3.09
C ALA A 33 2.14 -11.83 2.33
N LYS A 34 2.11 -11.80 1.00
CA LYS A 34 2.59 -12.87 0.12
C LYS A 34 4.07 -13.19 0.33
N GLU A 35 4.91 -12.17 0.51
CA GLU A 35 6.32 -12.38 0.88
C GLU A 35 6.45 -13.06 2.25
N ILE A 36 5.63 -12.65 3.23
CA ILE A 36 5.70 -13.19 4.59
C ILE A 36 5.19 -14.63 4.67
N THR A 37 4.12 -14.96 3.97
CA THR A 37 3.50 -16.29 4.02
C THR A 37 4.03 -17.27 2.97
N LYS A 38 5.00 -16.84 2.14
CA LYS A 38 5.62 -17.64 1.09
C LYS A 38 6.01 -19.05 1.56
N GLY A 39 5.52 -20.07 0.84
CA GLY A 39 5.80 -21.48 1.14
C GLY A 39 5.06 -22.04 2.37
N VAL A 40 4.05 -21.32 2.86
CA VAL A 40 3.15 -21.74 3.94
C VAL A 40 1.70 -21.64 3.48
N GLU A 41 1.28 -20.45 3.04
CA GLU A 41 -0.08 -20.17 2.58
C GLU A 41 -0.09 -19.02 1.58
N GLU A 42 -1.10 -18.97 0.72
CA GLU A 42 -1.34 -17.86 -0.18
C GLU A 42 -2.44 -16.97 0.40
N PRO A 43 -2.17 -15.67 0.66
CA PRO A 43 -3.20 -14.77 1.15
C PRO A 43 -4.22 -14.51 0.03
N GLN A 44 -5.43 -14.10 0.40
CA GLN A 44 -6.45 -13.68 -0.54
C GLN A 44 -6.51 -12.15 -0.60
N LEU A 45 -6.32 -11.57 -1.79
CA LEU A 45 -6.58 -10.16 -2.04
C LEU A 45 -8.09 -9.89 -2.10
N LEU A 46 -8.58 -8.97 -1.26
CA LEU A 46 -10.00 -8.62 -1.17
C LEU A 46 -10.44 -7.70 -2.30
N LEU A 47 -9.72 -6.59 -2.50
CA LEU A 47 -10.11 -5.49 -3.40
C LEU A 47 -9.37 -5.59 -4.74
N GLN A 48 -9.57 -6.70 -5.45
CA GLN A 48 -8.96 -6.89 -6.76
C GLN A 48 -9.38 -5.77 -7.74
N GLY A 49 -8.39 -5.09 -8.33
CA GLY A 49 -8.62 -4.01 -9.29
C GLY A 49 -9.13 -2.70 -8.67
N GLN A 50 -9.11 -2.54 -7.34
CA GLN A 50 -9.50 -1.29 -6.67
C GLN A 50 -8.34 -0.78 -5.80
N SER A 51 -8.12 0.53 -5.79
CA SER A 51 -7.05 1.17 -4.99
C SER A 51 -7.32 1.12 -3.48
N GLY A 52 -8.60 1.10 -3.10
CA GLY A 52 -9.05 1.26 -1.71
C GLY A 52 -9.77 2.58 -1.46
N HIS A 53 -9.48 3.62 -2.25
CA HIS A 53 -10.14 4.94 -2.12
C HIS A 53 -11.63 4.88 -2.51
N ASP A 54 -11.97 4.15 -3.59
CA ASP A 54 -13.34 4.00 -4.10
C ASP A 54 -13.86 2.56 -4.00
N VAL A 55 -14.03 2.06 -2.77
CA VAL A 55 -14.42 0.64 -2.57
C VAL A 55 -15.84 0.36 -3.06
N GLN A 56 -15.96 -0.55 -4.04
CA GLN A 56 -17.21 -1.18 -4.44
C GLN A 56 -17.33 -2.57 -3.80
N LEU A 57 -18.21 -2.68 -2.81
CA LEU A 57 -18.44 -3.91 -2.06
C LEU A 57 -19.33 -4.91 -2.83
N THR A 58 -18.82 -6.12 -3.03
CA THR A 58 -19.56 -7.23 -3.65
C THR A 58 -19.98 -8.29 -2.61
N PRO A 59 -20.94 -9.17 -2.92
CA PRO A 59 -21.23 -10.35 -2.09
C PRO A 59 -20.00 -11.25 -1.87
N ALA A 60 -19.11 -11.36 -2.87
CA ALA A 60 -17.87 -12.11 -2.76
C ALA A 60 -16.92 -11.51 -1.70
N HIS A 61 -16.80 -10.18 -1.63
CA HIS A 61 -16.02 -9.52 -0.57
C HIS A 61 -16.55 -9.86 0.82
N ARG A 62 -17.87 -9.81 1.02
CA ARG A 62 -18.48 -10.14 2.32
C ARG A 62 -18.23 -11.61 2.70
N LYS A 63 -18.35 -12.53 1.74
CA LYS A 63 -18.06 -13.94 1.96
C LYS A 63 -16.60 -14.15 2.37
N ALA A 64 -15.65 -13.53 1.65
CA ALA A 64 -14.23 -13.61 1.97
C ALA A 64 -13.92 -13.12 3.38
N ILE A 65 -14.47 -11.97 3.78
CA ILE A 65 -14.32 -11.41 5.13
C ILE A 65 -14.87 -12.35 6.21
N ASN A 66 -16.03 -12.96 5.96
CA ASN A 66 -16.68 -13.85 6.93
C ASN A 66 -15.91 -15.16 7.12
N ASP A 67 -15.40 -15.74 6.02
CA ASP A 67 -14.70 -17.02 6.01
C ASP A 67 -13.25 -16.90 6.54
N ALA A 68 -12.66 -15.70 6.47
CA ALA A 68 -11.30 -15.43 6.93
C ALA A 68 -11.09 -15.73 8.42
N SER A 69 -9.88 -16.17 8.76
CA SER A 69 -9.42 -16.25 10.15
C SER A 69 -8.71 -14.98 10.60
N LEU A 70 -8.18 -14.21 9.65
CA LEU A 70 -7.57 -12.90 9.86
C LEU A 70 -7.83 -12.03 8.63
N VAL A 71 -8.28 -10.80 8.86
CA VAL A 71 -8.40 -9.76 7.84
C VAL A 71 -7.44 -8.63 8.19
N ILE A 72 -6.53 -8.29 7.27
CA ILE A 72 -5.65 -7.12 7.42
C ILE A 72 -6.07 -6.08 6.40
N TRP A 73 -6.33 -4.88 6.88
CA TRP A 73 -6.76 -3.75 6.06
C TRP A 73 -6.08 -2.47 6.52
N LEU A 74 -6.05 -1.43 5.69
CA LEU A 74 -5.41 -0.16 6.06
C LEU A 74 -6.22 0.54 7.14
N GLY A 75 -7.54 0.54 7.01
CA GLY A 75 -8.46 1.13 7.98
C GLY A 75 -9.44 2.10 7.33
N LYS A 76 -10.37 2.63 8.14
CA LYS A 76 -11.47 3.49 7.66
C LYS A 76 -10.99 4.70 6.86
N ALA A 77 -9.84 5.28 7.23
CA ALA A 77 -9.31 6.46 6.57
C ALA A 77 -8.98 6.23 5.10
N HIS A 78 -8.63 4.99 4.71
CA HIS A 78 -8.37 4.63 3.33
C HIS A 78 -9.58 3.93 2.69
N GLU A 79 -10.23 3.02 3.42
CA GLU A 79 -11.22 2.07 2.88
C GLU A 79 -12.58 2.24 3.56
N ALA A 80 -13.11 3.47 3.55
CA ALA A 80 -14.29 3.85 4.33
C ALA A 80 -15.50 2.91 4.19
N PRO A 81 -15.84 2.37 2.99
CA PRO A 81 -16.97 1.43 2.86
C PRO A 81 -16.80 0.10 3.61
N LEU A 82 -15.55 -0.35 3.85
CA LEU A 82 -15.28 -1.58 4.63
C LEU A 82 -15.56 -1.40 6.12
N ASN A 83 -15.61 -0.16 6.62
CA ASN A 83 -15.69 0.12 8.05
C ASN A 83 -16.87 -0.57 8.74
N LYS A 84 -18.05 -0.62 8.10
CA LYS A 84 -19.24 -1.27 8.68
C LYS A 84 -19.07 -2.79 8.86
N LEU A 85 -18.21 -3.43 8.06
CA LEU A 85 -17.96 -4.87 8.10
C LEU A 85 -16.78 -5.22 9.01
N LEU A 86 -15.78 -4.34 9.12
CA LEU A 86 -14.49 -4.66 9.74
C LEU A 86 -14.27 -4.02 11.11
N SER A 87 -14.81 -2.83 11.40
CA SER A 87 -14.50 -2.11 12.65
C SER A 87 -14.84 -2.88 13.94
N ASN A 88 -15.94 -3.66 13.92
CA ASN A 88 -16.37 -4.48 15.05
C ASN A 88 -16.00 -5.97 14.88
N ASN A 89 -15.24 -6.31 13.84
CA ASN A 89 -14.85 -7.69 13.58
C ASN A 89 -13.56 -8.02 14.33
N LYS A 90 -13.64 -8.91 15.32
CA LYS A 90 -12.49 -9.33 16.14
C LYS A 90 -11.36 -10.00 15.33
N LYS A 91 -11.65 -10.45 14.11
CA LYS A 91 -10.66 -11.03 13.19
C LYS A 91 -10.02 -9.98 12.29
N ALA A 92 -10.45 -8.72 12.33
CA ALA A 92 -9.95 -7.66 11.46
C ALA A 92 -8.99 -6.73 12.20
N ILE A 93 -7.87 -6.41 11.56
CA ILE A 93 -6.86 -5.49 12.09
C ILE A 93 -6.68 -4.33 11.11
N ALA A 94 -6.98 -3.11 11.57
CA ALA A 94 -6.72 -1.88 10.83
C ALA A 94 -5.27 -1.43 11.08
N LEU A 95 -4.45 -1.39 10.03
CA LEU A 95 -3.03 -1.06 10.15
C LEU A 95 -2.80 0.37 10.64
N LEU A 96 -3.60 1.33 10.20
CA LEU A 96 -3.51 2.73 10.62
C LEU A 96 -3.81 2.92 12.12
N ASP A 97 -4.63 2.04 12.70
CA ASP A 97 -5.03 2.10 14.12
C ASP A 97 -4.16 1.18 15.01
N SER A 98 -3.25 0.40 14.42
CA SER A 98 -2.47 -0.63 15.13
C SER A 98 -1.31 -0.09 15.98
N GLY A 99 -0.93 1.18 15.79
CA GLY A 99 0.21 1.81 16.47
C GLY A 99 1.60 1.35 15.98
N ILE A 100 1.68 0.48 14.97
CA ILE A 100 2.96 -0.03 14.45
C ILE A 100 3.59 0.91 13.40
N LEU A 101 2.83 1.84 12.83
CA LEU A 101 3.26 2.63 11.68
C LEU A 101 3.75 4.02 12.09
N SER A 102 4.74 4.52 11.36
CA SER A 102 5.03 5.96 11.34
C SER A 102 4.06 6.60 10.37
N ILE A 103 3.11 7.39 10.89
CA ILE A 103 2.10 8.08 10.09
C ILE A 103 2.43 9.56 9.92
N LEU A 104 2.02 10.12 8.79
CA LEU A 104 2.13 11.53 8.44
C LEU A 104 0.73 12.10 8.21
N PRO A 105 0.51 13.40 8.50
CA PRO A 105 -0.75 14.05 8.13
C PRO A 105 -0.82 14.27 6.63
N GLN A 106 -2.04 14.39 6.08
CA GLN A 106 -2.21 14.89 4.73
C GLN A 106 -1.70 16.33 4.65
N ARG A 107 -1.34 16.77 3.44
CA ARG A 107 -0.97 18.16 3.18
C ARG A 107 -1.89 18.75 2.14
N ASN A 108 -2.06 20.07 2.20
CA ASN A 108 -2.67 20.79 1.10
C ASN A 108 -1.72 20.84 -0.11
N THR A 109 -2.19 21.38 -1.24
CA THR A 109 -1.41 21.50 -2.49
C THR A 109 -0.15 22.38 -2.39
N ARG A 110 0.09 23.01 -1.23
CA ARG A 110 1.27 23.84 -0.91
C ARG A 110 2.23 23.15 0.07
N GLY A 111 1.89 21.95 0.55
CA GLY A 111 2.72 21.20 1.49
C GLY A 111 2.47 21.54 2.97
N ALA A 112 1.46 22.35 3.29
CA ALA A 112 1.10 22.59 4.69
C ALA A 112 0.28 21.42 5.22
N ALA A 113 0.70 20.89 6.37
CA ALA A 113 0.01 19.78 7.04
C ALA A 113 -1.41 20.17 7.46
N LEU A 114 -2.37 19.27 7.21
CA LEU A 114 -3.76 19.40 7.60
C LEU A 114 -3.98 18.76 8.97
N PRO A 115 -4.49 19.49 9.98
CA PRO A 115 -4.70 18.94 11.31
C PRO A 115 -5.76 17.82 11.28
N ASN A 116 -5.60 16.82 12.15
CA ASN A 116 -6.53 15.69 12.30
C ASN A 116 -6.76 14.86 11.03
N THR A 117 -5.78 14.83 10.12
CA THR A 117 -5.80 13.99 8.92
C THR A 117 -4.65 12.97 8.95
N VAL A 118 -4.73 11.95 8.09
CA VAL A 118 -3.67 10.96 7.91
C VAL A 118 -3.46 10.71 6.42
N ASP A 119 -2.21 10.79 5.97
CA ASP A 119 -1.83 10.27 4.66
C ASP A 119 -1.81 8.74 4.72
N THR A 120 -2.68 8.13 3.95
CA THR A 120 -2.92 6.69 3.94
C THR A 120 -1.90 5.90 3.13
N HIS A 121 -1.02 6.54 2.35
CA HIS A 121 -0.04 5.87 1.47
C HIS A 121 1.18 5.29 2.21
N VAL A 122 0.96 4.81 3.44
CA VAL A 122 1.97 4.39 4.43
C VAL A 122 2.91 3.29 3.93
N TRP A 123 2.47 2.46 2.98
CA TRP A 123 3.27 1.37 2.43
C TRP A 123 4.44 1.86 1.58
N LEU A 124 4.36 3.09 1.06
CA LEU A 124 5.44 3.67 0.26
C LEU A 124 6.69 3.94 1.10
N GLU A 125 6.57 3.98 2.42
CA GLU A 125 7.71 4.12 3.33
C GLU A 125 8.34 2.74 3.60
N PRO A 126 9.61 2.50 3.25
CA PRO A 126 10.24 1.19 3.42
C PRO A 126 10.18 0.64 4.84
N ASN A 127 10.39 1.47 5.88
CA ASN A 127 10.34 0.96 7.26
C ASN A 127 8.92 0.58 7.67
N ASN A 128 7.88 1.30 7.25
CA ASN A 128 6.49 0.91 7.45
C ASN A 128 6.20 -0.41 6.75
N ALA A 129 6.63 -0.60 5.52
CA ALA A 129 6.49 -1.89 4.83
C ALA A 129 7.14 -3.03 5.63
N VAL A 130 8.36 -2.83 6.14
CA VAL A 130 9.05 -3.79 7.03
C VAL A 130 8.25 -4.06 8.31
N ARG A 131 7.73 -3.01 8.97
CA ARG A 131 6.91 -3.14 10.18
C ARG A 131 5.64 -3.93 9.93
N ILE A 132 4.95 -3.68 8.80
CA ILE A 132 3.79 -4.45 8.36
C ILE A 132 4.18 -5.92 8.17
N GLY A 133 5.30 -6.20 7.49
CA GLY A 133 5.80 -7.55 7.28
C GLY A 133 6.04 -8.33 8.58
N PHE A 134 6.75 -7.73 9.54
CA PHE A 134 6.96 -8.35 10.86
C PHE A 134 5.67 -8.49 11.67
N PHE A 135 4.74 -7.54 11.54
CA PHE A 135 3.46 -7.62 12.22
C PHE A 135 2.60 -8.76 11.69
N ILE A 136 2.54 -8.94 10.36
CA ILE A 136 1.90 -10.11 9.73
C ILE A 136 2.55 -11.40 10.23
N ALA A 137 3.90 -11.46 10.24
CA ALA A 137 4.61 -12.63 10.73
C ALA A 137 4.28 -12.95 12.19
N ALA A 138 4.16 -11.94 13.04
CA ALA A 138 3.80 -12.10 14.45
C ALA A 138 2.36 -12.63 14.60
N LEU A 139 1.38 -12.01 13.92
CA LEU A 139 -0.03 -12.43 13.97
C LEU A 139 -0.20 -13.86 13.46
N ARG A 140 0.40 -14.20 12.31
CA ARG A 140 0.33 -15.55 11.76
C ARG A 140 1.08 -16.57 12.60
N SER A 141 2.19 -16.19 13.25
CA SER A 141 2.88 -17.07 14.20
C SER A 141 2.05 -17.39 15.45
N GLN A 142 1.14 -16.50 15.86
CA GLN A 142 0.22 -16.77 16.96
C GLN A 142 -0.88 -17.75 16.55
N GLN A 143 -1.41 -17.62 15.32
CA GLN A 143 -2.46 -18.50 14.80
C GLN A 143 -1.91 -19.87 14.35
N HIS A 144 -0.67 -19.90 13.87
CA HIS A 144 0.02 -21.07 13.28
C HIS A 144 1.44 -21.22 13.86
N PRO A 145 1.59 -21.62 15.14
CA PRO A 145 2.89 -21.73 15.80
C PRO A 145 3.86 -22.69 15.11
N GLU A 146 3.35 -23.73 14.44
CA GLU A 146 4.12 -24.70 13.66
C GLU A 146 4.86 -24.07 12.48
N ASN A 147 4.35 -22.95 11.95
CA ASN A 147 4.93 -22.22 10.83
C ASN A 147 5.71 -20.97 11.26
N LYS A 148 5.78 -20.66 12.57
CA LYS A 148 6.43 -19.47 13.14
C LYS A 148 7.83 -19.21 12.55
N ALA A 149 8.69 -20.24 12.52
CA ALA A 149 10.06 -20.08 12.02
C ALA A 149 10.09 -19.61 10.55
N LYS A 150 9.18 -20.13 9.71
CA LYS A 150 9.08 -19.72 8.30
C LYS A 150 8.64 -18.26 8.16
N TYR A 151 7.58 -17.84 8.86
CA TYR A 151 7.11 -16.45 8.80
C TYR A 151 8.19 -15.45 9.21
N TRP A 152 8.91 -15.73 10.30
CA TRP A 152 9.98 -14.86 10.78
C TRP A 152 11.18 -14.83 9.83
N ASN A 153 11.56 -15.97 9.24
CA ASN A 153 12.64 -16.02 8.25
C ASN A 153 12.27 -15.25 6.97
N ASN A 154 11.03 -15.35 6.53
CA ASN A 154 10.50 -14.59 5.40
C ASN A 154 10.50 -13.08 5.70
N ALA A 155 10.02 -12.66 6.88
CA ALA A 155 10.05 -11.27 7.32
C ALA A 155 11.47 -10.69 7.38
N ASN A 156 12.43 -11.44 7.92
CA ASN A 156 13.84 -11.05 7.95
C ASN A 156 14.42 -10.90 6.53
N THR A 157 14.07 -11.79 5.61
CA THR A 157 14.51 -11.72 4.20
C THR A 157 13.90 -10.51 3.50
N PHE A 158 12.59 -10.29 3.67
CA PHE A 158 11.88 -9.13 3.17
C PHE A 158 12.51 -7.82 3.68
N ALA A 159 12.78 -7.73 4.98
CA ALA A 159 13.41 -6.56 5.59
C ALA A 159 14.79 -6.25 5.01
N ARG A 160 15.65 -7.26 4.84
CA ARG A 160 16.96 -7.08 4.19
C ARG A 160 16.83 -6.59 2.75
N ASN A 161 15.92 -7.17 1.98
CA ASN A 161 15.69 -6.79 0.59
C ASN A 161 15.15 -5.36 0.47
N MET A 162 14.23 -4.96 1.35
CA MET A 162 13.74 -3.57 1.40
C MET A 162 14.82 -2.58 1.83
N LEU A 163 15.65 -2.92 2.81
CA LEU A 163 16.77 -2.08 3.22
C LEU A 163 17.74 -1.86 2.05
N GLN A 164 18.13 -2.93 1.36
CA GLN A 164 19.00 -2.84 0.19
C GLN A 164 18.38 -2.00 -0.93
N ALA A 165 17.08 -2.14 -1.17
CA ALA A 165 16.36 -1.34 -2.14
C ALA A 165 16.36 0.16 -1.79
N ALA A 166 16.11 0.49 -0.52
CA ALA A 166 16.02 1.87 -0.04
C ALA A 166 17.39 2.57 0.01
N GLN A 167 18.48 1.85 0.25
CA GLN A 167 19.83 2.39 0.31
C GLN A 167 20.45 2.72 -1.05
N ALA A 168 19.77 2.41 -2.15
CA ALA A 168 20.28 2.63 -3.51
C ALA A 168 20.27 4.11 -3.97
N TYR A 169 19.73 5.01 -3.16
CA TYR A 169 19.45 6.40 -3.57
C TYR A 169 20.29 7.41 -2.78
N ASP A 170 20.58 8.53 -3.44
CA ASP A 170 21.37 9.62 -2.87
C ASP A 170 20.74 10.16 -1.58
N SER A 171 21.58 10.32 -0.55
CA SER A 171 21.23 10.83 0.78
C SER A 171 21.76 12.25 1.02
N SER A 172 22.11 12.99 -0.04
CA SER A 172 22.59 14.37 0.06
C SER A 172 21.60 15.29 0.79
N SER A 173 22.10 16.38 1.38
CA SER A 173 21.27 17.28 2.19
C SER A 173 20.26 18.11 1.39
N ASN A 174 20.37 18.15 0.06
CA ASN A 174 19.53 18.97 -0.81
C ASN A 174 18.45 18.13 -1.49
N GLY A 175 17.26 18.10 -0.91
CA GLY A 175 16.12 17.37 -1.46
C GLY A 175 15.76 17.81 -2.88
N LYS A 176 15.49 16.83 -3.75
CA LYS A 176 15.19 17.01 -5.17
C LYS A 176 13.74 17.46 -5.33
N PRO A 177 13.46 18.68 -5.84
CA PRO A 177 12.11 19.21 -5.89
C PRO A 177 11.25 18.45 -6.91
N TYR A 178 10.01 18.14 -6.56
CA TYR A 178 9.05 17.51 -7.47
C TYR A 178 7.65 18.08 -7.31
N TRP A 179 6.85 17.95 -8.35
CA TRP A 179 5.40 18.13 -8.30
C TRP A 179 4.69 16.79 -8.38
N SER A 180 3.49 16.73 -7.83
CA SER A 180 2.58 15.61 -8.04
C SER A 180 1.25 16.06 -8.61
N TYR A 181 0.48 15.13 -9.17
CA TYR A 181 -0.91 15.41 -9.52
C TYR A 181 -1.73 15.62 -8.24
N HIS A 182 -1.71 14.63 -7.35
CA HIS A 182 -2.21 14.71 -5.97
C HIS A 182 -1.09 14.27 -5.00
N ASP A 183 -1.19 14.62 -3.72
CA ASP A 183 -0.13 14.35 -2.75
C ASP A 183 -0.20 12.92 -2.16
N ALA A 184 0.29 11.93 -2.91
CA ALA A 184 0.39 10.53 -2.46
C ALA A 184 1.82 10.06 -2.15
N TYR A 185 2.84 10.85 -2.48
CA TYR A 185 4.23 10.37 -2.51
C TYR A 185 5.06 10.82 -1.31
N GLN A 186 4.44 11.39 -0.28
CA GLN A 186 5.12 11.95 0.89
C GLN A 186 6.05 10.93 1.57
N TYR A 187 5.61 9.67 1.66
CA TYR A 187 6.38 8.58 2.25
C TYR A 187 7.60 8.12 1.42
N LEU A 188 7.70 8.51 0.13
CA LEU A 188 8.90 8.29 -0.67
C LEU A 188 9.96 9.36 -0.43
N GLU A 189 9.58 10.54 0.08
CA GLU A 189 10.46 11.71 0.12
C GLU A 189 11.75 11.45 0.89
N ARG A 190 11.66 10.76 2.03
CA ARG A 190 12.83 10.43 2.85
C ARG A 190 13.77 9.47 2.15
N SER A 191 13.24 8.39 1.58
CA SER A 191 14.06 7.32 0.98
C SER A 191 14.68 7.72 -0.35
N LEU A 192 14.05 8.64 -1.08
CA LEU A 192 14.54 9.07 -2.39
C LEU A 192 15.14 10.49 -2.37
N ASN A 193 15.25 11.10 -1.18
CA ASN A 193 15.71 12.47 -0.98
C ASN A 193 14.95 13.46 -1.89
N LEU A 194 13.62 13.42 -1.80
CA LEU A 194 12.74 14.32 -2.55
C LEU A 194 12.29 15.46 -1.65
N LYS A 195 11.87 16.56 -2.30
CA LYS A 195 11.27 17.70 -1.63
C LYS A 195 9.99 18.06 -2.35
N PHE A 196 8.85 17.93 -1.67
CA PHE A 196 7.57 18.34 -2.26
C PHE A 196 7.56 19.84 -2.56
N ALA A 197 7.24 20.19 -3.81
CA ALA A 197 7.14 21.56 -4.29
C ALA A 197 5.70 21.98 -4.64
N GLY A 198 4.73 21.07 -4.54
CA GLY A 198 3.31 21.33 -4.76
C GLY A 198 2.60 20.22 -5.54
N ALA A 199 1.27 20.20 -5.42
CA ALA A 199 0.39 19.29 -6.15
C ALA A 199 -0.55 20.06 -7.08
N LEU A 200 -1.07 19.43 -8.14
CA LEU A 200 -2.07 20.03 -9.03
C LEU A 200 -3.46 20.10 -8.38
N THR A 201 -3.81 19.13 -7.56
CA THR A 201 -5.11 19.02 -6.87
C THR A 201 -4.93 18.35 -5.52
N ASP A 202 -5.84 18.62 -4.59
CA ASP A 202 -5.96 17.90 -3.32
C ASP A 202 -6.76 16.59 -3.46
N ASP A 203 -7.63 16.51 -4.47
CA ASP A 203 -8.42 15.34 -4.81
C ASP A 203 -7.99 14.77 -6.18
N PRO A 204 -7.55 13.49 -6.27
CA PRO A 204 -7.14 12.87 -7.53
C PRO A 204 -8.23 12.79 -8.60
N HIS A 205 -9.50 12.86 -8.24
CA HIS A 205 -10.64 12.82 -9.17
C HIS A 205 -11.06 14.20 -9.67
N VAL A 206 -10.51 15.28 -9.10
CA VAL A 206 -10.85 16.66 -9.45
C VAL A 206 -9.76 17.25 -10.36
N ALA A 207 -10.19 18.01 -11.36
CA ALA A 207 -9.27 18.71 -12.26
C ALA A 207 -8.64 19.93 -11.56
N PRO A 208 -7.35 20.22 -11.83
CA PRO A 208 -6.69 21.39 -11.26
C PRO A 208 -7.31 22.70 -11.73
N THR A 209 -7.38 23.68 -10.83
CA THR A 209 -7.88 25.02 -11.17
C THR A 209 -6.83 25.84 -11.94
N ALA A 210 -7.28 26.80 -12.75
CA ALA A 210 -6.37 27.69 -13.47
C ALA A 210 -5.48 28.51 -12.52
N ALA A 211 -6.02 28.92 -11.36
CA ALA A 211 -5.26 29.61 -10.31
C ALA A 211 -4.14 28.72 -9.74
N GLN A 212 -4.43 27.42 -9.56
CA GLN A 212 -3.45 26.46 -9.08
C GLN A 212 -2.31 26.23 -10.06
N ILE A 213 -2.63 26.06 -11.34
CA ILE A 213 -1.63 25.91 -12.41
C ILE A 213 -0.77 27.17 -12.51
N LYS A 214 -1.38 28.36 -12.45
CA LYS A 214 -0.65 29.63 -12.42
C LYS A 214 0.31 29.70 -11.24
N TYR A 215 -0.15 29.37 -10.03
CA TYR A 215 0.72 29.35 -8.86
C TYR A 215 1.92 28.44 -9.06
N LEU A 216 1.72 27.21 -9.54
CA LEU A 216 2.82 26.26 -9.73
C LEU A 216 3.84 26.82 -10.72
N ASN A 217 3.39 27.41 -11.84
CA ASN A 217 4.28 28.06 -12.79
C ASN A 217 5.05 29.24 -12.18
N ASP A 218 4.38 30.10 -11.41
CA ASP A 218 4.99 31.30 -10.81
C ASP A 218 5.98 30.95 -9.67
N SER A 219 5.72 29.88 -8.91
CA SER A 219 6.49 29.48 -7.72
C SER A 219 7.49 28.35 -7.98
N ARG A 220 7.67 27.94 -9.25
CA ARG A 220 8.45 26.75 -9.59
C ARG A 220 9.92 26.85 -9.15
N PRO A 221 10.45 25.84 -8.43
CA PRO A 221 11.84 25.87 -7.97
C PRO A 221 12.89 25.76 -9.09
N LYS A 222 12.52 25.16 -10.23
CA LYS A 222 13.40 24.86 -11.36
C LYS A 222 12.68 25.12 -12.68
N ALA A 223 13.44 25.38 -13.74
CA ALA A 223 12.91 25.65 -15.08
C ALA A 223 12.19 24.42 -15.67
N GLN A 224 12.72 23.23 -15.40
CA GLN A 224 12.06 21.96 -15.69
C GLN A 224 11.71 21.29 -14.36
N MET A 225 10.47 20.79 -14.25
CA MET A 225 9.98 20.12 -13.04
C MET A 225 9.57 18.68 -13.35
N CYS A 226 9.88 17.75 -12.46
CA CYS A 226 9.30 16.42 -12.51
C CYS A 226 7.84 16.47 -12.01
N LEU A 227 6.90 15.94 -12.79
CA LEU A 227 5.51 15.76 -12.39
C LEU A 227 5.20 14.27 -12.25
N LEU A 228 4.95 13.83 -11.02
CA LEU A 228 4.51 12.48 -10.68
C LEU A 228 2.98 12.40 -10.73
N ALA A 229 2.43 11.43 -11.44
CA ALA A 229 0.99 11.22 -11.50
C ALA A 229 0.64 9.77 -11.77
N GLU A 230 -0.57 9.36 -11.38
CA GLU A 230 -1.12 8.06 -11.76
C GLU A 230 -1.28 7.95 -13.28
N SER A 231 -1.19 6.72 -13.79
CA SER A 231 -1.19 6.40 -15.22
C SER A 231 -2.45 6.84 -15.97
N PHE A 232 -3.58 6.99 -15.28
CA PHE A 232 -4.84 7.45 -15.85
C PHE A 232 -4.94 8.97 -16.02
N THR A 233 -3.93 9.73 -15.55
CA THR A 233 -3.90 11.19 -15.71
C THR A 233 -3.70 11.57 -17.18
N THR A 234 -4.66 12.31 -17.73
CA THR A 234 -4.66 12.75 -19.12
C THR A 234 -3.84 14.01 -19.33
N LYS A 235 -3.22 14.16 -20.52
CA LYS A 235 -2.40 15.33 -20.88
C LYS A 235 -3.15 16.66 -20.73
N GLY A 236 -4.47 16.67 -20.95
CA GLY A 236 -5.31 17.86 -20.79
C GLY A 236 -5.25 18.49 -19.39
N GLN A 237 -5.01 17.68 -18.36
CA GLN A 237 -4.98 18.12 -16.97
C GLN A 237 -3.69 18.86 -16.57
N TYR A 238 -2.58 18.62 -17.27
CA TYR A 238 -1.28 19.22 -16.93
C TYR A 238 -0.61 19.99 -18.08
N GLN A 239 -1.17 19.97 -19.30
CA GLN A 239 -0.59 20.64 -20.48
C GLN A 239 -0.39 22.15 -20.34
N LYS A 240 -1.05 22.80 -19.38
CA LYS A 240 -0.92 24.24 -19.10
C LYS A 240 0.24 24.56 -18.14
N LEU A 241 0.89 23.55 -17.56
CA LEU A 241 2.15 23.76 -16.86
C LEU A 241 3.26 24.12 -17.87
N GLY A 242 4.27 24.85 -17.41
CA GLY A 242 5.49 25.08 -18.17
C GLY A 242 6.29 23.79 -18.40
N SER A 243 7.59 23.92 -18.67
CA SER A 243 8.44 22.76 -18.97
C SER A 243 8.40 21.70 -17.86
N ILE A 244 7.97 20.48 -18.18
CA ILE A 244 7.87 19.36 -17.22
C ILE A 244 8.41 18.06 -17.82
N THR A 245 8.92 17.20 -16.94
CA THR A 245 9.10 15.77 -17.19
C THR A 245 7.93 15.05 -16.55
N PHE A 246 6.97 14.58 -17.34
CA PHE A 246 5.86 13.76 -16.83
C PHE A 246 6.36 12.33 -16.58
N GLN A 247 6.09 11.80 -15.40
CA GLN A 247 6.42 10.43 -15.04
C GLN A 247 5.18 9.74 -14.47
N PRO A 248 4.60 8.77 -15.19
CA PRO A 248 3.56 7.93 -14.63
C PRO A 248 4.16 7.05 -13.53
N VAL A 249 3.53 7.07 -12.37
CA VAL A 249 3.86 6.28 -11.18
C VAL A 249 2.58 5.55 -10.73
N ASP A 250 2.78 4.38 -10.14
CA ASP A 250 1.69 3.50 -9.71
C ASP A 250 1.93 3.17 -8.24
N GLU A 251 1.29 3.92 -7.35
CA GLU A 251 1.32 3.67 -5.90
C GLU A 251 0.47 2.45 -5.50
N SER A 252 -0.50 2.05 -6.33
CA SER A 252 -1.31 0.84 -6.12
C SER A 252 -0.52 -0.46 -6.32
N MET A 253 0.59 -0.42 -7.04
CA MET A 253 1.46 -1.57 -7.36
C MET A 253 0.73 -2.73 -8.07
N ASN A 254 -0.45 -2.49 -8.65
CA ASN A 254 -1.35 -3.52 -9.21
C ASN A 254 -0.72 -4.35 -10.34
N ASN A 255 0.35 -3.86 -10.98
CA ASN A 255 1.02 -4.51 -12.11
C ASN A 255 2.22 -5.37 -11.69
N GLU A 256 2.39 -5.62 -10.39
CA GLU A 256 3.55 -6.30 -9.84
C GLU A 256 3.13 -7.42 -8.87
N ASP A 257 3.92 -8.50 -8.84
CA ASP A 257 3.68 -9.68 -7.99
C ASP A 257 4.60 -9.75 -6.76
N ASN A 258 5.53 -8.81 -6.64
CA ASN A 258 6.54 -8.76 -5.57
C ASN A 258 6.70 -7.32 -5.08
N PHE A 259 6.49 -7.11 -3.79
CA PHE A 259 6.47 -5.76 -3.19
C PHE A 259 7.80 -5.01 -3.37
N VAL A 260 8.93 -5.67 -3.12
CA VAL A 260 10.26 -5.03 -3.21
C VAL A 260 10.53 -4.59 -4.65
N THR A 261 10.16 -5.42 -5.63
CA THR A 261 10.31 -5.11 -7.05
C THR A 261 9.42 -3.94 -7.46
N ALA A 262 8.16 -3.93 -7.00
CA ALA A 262 7.22 -2.84 -7.24
C ALA A 262 7.75 -1.51 -6.68
N TRP A 263 8.18 -1.52 -5.42
CA TRP A 263 8.76 -0.36 -4.78
C TRP A 263 10.02 0.14 -5.51
N LYS A 264 10.94 -0.76 -5.90
CA LYS A 264 12.13 -0.40 -6.67
C LYS A 264 11.78 0.23 -8.01
N LYS A 265 10.80 -0.31 -8.75
CA LYS A 265 10.38 0.25 -10.04
C LYS A 265 9.81 1.66 -9.86
N LEU A 266 8.94 1.85 -8.87
CA LEU A 266 8.41 3.16 -8.50
C LEU A 266 9.53 4.15 -8.15
N ALA A 267 10.46 3.72 -7.32
CA ALA A 267 11.60 4.53 -6.88
C ALA A 267 12.56 4.89 -8.03
N ILE A 268 12.90 3.94 -8.91
CA ILE A 268 13.73 4.18 -10.11
C ILE A 268 13.06 5.19 -11.05
N LYS A 269 11.75 5.04 -11.31
CA LYS A 269 11.00 5.98 -12.16
C LYS A 269 11.00 7.39 -11.57
N THR A 270 10.72 7.48 -10.28
CA THR A 270 10.68 8.74 -9.54
C THR A 270 12.04 9.44 -9.56
N ASP A 271 13.11 8.72 -9.18
CA ASP A 271 14.47 9.24 -9.12
C ASP A 271 14.98 9.70 -10.50
N LYS A 272 14.76 8.90 -11.55
CA LYS A 272 15.10 9.30 -12.93
C LYS A 272 14.37 10.56 -13.36
N CYS A 273 13.10 10.72 -13.00
CA CYS A 273 12.31 11.89 -13.37
C CYS A 273 12.88 13.17 -12.73
N VAL A 274 13.17 13.14 -11.43
CA VAL A 274 13.74 14.31 -10.74
C VAL A 274 15.17 14.61 -11.17
N LEU A 275 16.00 13.61 -11.45
CA LEU A 275 17.36 13.81 -11.96
C LEU A 275 17.35 14.39 -13.38
N ASN A 276 16.43 13.95 -14.24
CA ASN A 276 16.29 14.50 -15.59
C ASN A 276 15.73 15.93 -15.58
N ALA A 277 14.90 16.29 -14.60
CA ALA A 277 14.40 17.65 -14.44
C ALA A 277 15.45 18.65 -13.89
N GLN A 278 16.61 18.16 -13.43
CA GLN A 278 17.70 19.00 -12.91
C GLN A 278 18.77 19.34 -13.96
N LYS A 279 18.79 18.63 -15.09
CA LYS A 279 19.70 18.88 -16.21
C LYS A 279 19.20 20.05 -17.04
#